data_AF-A0A1L0ALY8-F1
#
_entry.id   AF-A0A1L0ALY8-F1
#
_cell.length_a   1.000
_cell.length_b   1.000
_cell.length_c   1.000
_cell.angle_alpha   90.00
_cell.angle_beta   90.00
_cell.angle_gamma   90.00
#
_symmetry.space_group_name_H-M   'P 1'
#
loop_
_entity.id
_entity.type
_entity.pdbx_description
1 polymer ?
#
loop_
_entity_poly.entity_id
_entity_poly.type
_entity_poly.pdbx_seq_one_letter_code
_entity_poly.pdbx_strand_id
1 'polypeptide(L)'
;MQKSVYSLVMIDNRAAFFKQTGTAWVTEQISGETWHSVKSESQLQNMVKKLSERLNSENDLKQVSLQVTYDESSNHLLATLANTLYQHQCNDWQLFCYQPLLFRVSVAYGKPGATSLDDYLLTKLLPLLSDCFNYQDDNLIVEKQRAELSHQDDMVTLQHIKSSMEREIQALKQQVNIQHKLDLEQLLCFLPLFYKDVWNTLTPEDLAVLSGNLIQKINIQSPYHEPDKNTVLTLKKRFMRLSENHQQSIIQFCHTLEHPLSVRHEMSDYLESV
;
A
#
# COMPACT_ATOMS: atom_id res chain seq x y z
N MET A 1 21.65 16.77 -0.08
CA MET A 1 22.43 18.02 -0.23
C MET A 1 21.60 19.14 0.36
N GLN A 2 22.15 19.86 1.34
CA GLN A 2 21.43 20.92 2.04
C GLN A 2 21.39 22.16 1.14
N LYS A 3 20.19 22.64 0.79
CA LYS A 3 20.04 23.87 0.01
C LYS A 3 20.53 25.06 0.83
N SER A 4 21.20 26.01 0.18
CA SER A 4 21.59 27.26 0.84
C SER A 4 20.45 28.27 0.74
N VAL A 5 20.07 28.85 1.87
CA VAL A 5 18.96 29.83 1.93
C VAL A 5 19.52 31.25 1.85
N TYR A 6 18.98 32.03 0.92
CA TYR A 6 19.32 33.44 0.73
C TYR A 6 18.06 34.31 0.82
N SER A 7 18.24 35.57 1.19
CA SER A 7 17.20 36.58 1.17
C SER A 7 17.68 37.81 0.41
N LEU A 8 16.97 38.14 -0.66
CA LEU A 8 17.07 39.38 -1.42
C LEU A 8 16.07 40.37 -0.84
N VAL A 9 16.56 41.46 -0.27
CA VAL A 9 15.72 42.55 0.26
C VAL A 9 15.84 43.74 -0.66
N MET A 10 14.71 44.20 -1.20
CA MET A 10 14.57 45.37 -2.07
C MET A 10 13.69 46.43 -1.40
N ILE A 11 14.29 47.53 -0.93
CA ILE A 11 13.62 48.62 -0.20
C ILE A 11 14.20 49.95 -0.69
N ASP A 12 13.35 50.94 -0.97
CA ASP A 12 13.73 52.29 -1.40
C ASP A 12 14.69 52.31 -2.61
N ASN A 13 14.41 51.49 -3.64
CA ASN A 13 15.29 51.30 -4.81
C ASN A 13 16.73 50.88 -4.46
N ARG A 14 16.91 50.19 -3.34
CA ARG A 14 18.17 49.54 -2.96
C ARG A 14 17.92 48.06 -2.75
N ALA A 15 18.88 47.24 -3.15
CA ALA A 15 18.83 45.80 -2.94
C ALA A 15 20.06 45.30 -2.18
N ALA A 16 19.85 44.36 -1.28
CA ALA A 16 20.89 43.68 -0.54
C ALA A 16 20.60 42.18 -0.48
N PHE A 17 21.65 41.38 -0.43
CA PHE A 17 21.57 39.94 -0.23
C PHE A 17 22.01 39.57 1.17
N PHE A 18 21.30 38.61 1.75
CA PHE A 18 21.57 38.04 3.05
C PHE A 18 21.62 36.52 2.91
N LYS A 19 22.55 35.88 3.60
CA LYS A 19 22.72 34.44 3.62
C LYS A 19 22.41 33.88 4.98
N GLN A 20 21.65 32.79 5.03
CA GLN A 20 21.43 32.06 6.26
C GLN A 20 22.61 31.13 6.54
N THR A 21 23.23 31.29 7.72
CA THR A 21 24.30 30.44 8.22
C THR A 21 23.85 29.83 9.55
N GLY A 22 23.31 28.62 9.50
CA GLY A 22 22.66 27.99 10.66
C GLY A 22 21.37 28.72 11.04
N THR A 23 21.30 29.27 12.25
CA THR A 23 20.16 30.06 12.75
C THR A 23 20.34 31.57 12.57
N ALA A 24 21.51 32.03 12.12
CA ALA A 24 21.83 33.44 11.97
C ALA A 24 21.82 33.87 10.49
N TRP A 25 21.47 35.13 10.26
CA TRP A 25 21.59 35.78 8.95
C TRP A 25 22.85 36.63 8.91
N VAL A 26 23.53 36.64 7.76
CA VAL A 26 24.72 37.45 7.52
C VAL A 26 24.56 38.19 6.21
N THR A 27 24.96 39.46 6.16
CA THR A 27 24.95 40.25 4.92
C THR A 27 25.99 39.73 3.94
N GLU A 28 25.57 39.46 2.71
CA GLU A 28 26.43 39.02 1.62
C GLU A 28 26.86 40.23 0.79
N GLN A 29 28.16 40.52 0.74
CA GLN A 29 28.68 41.62 -0.08
C GLN A 29 28.83 41.18 -1.54
N ILE A 30 28.13 41.82 -2.47
CA ILE A 30 28.33 41.60 -3.91
C ILE A 30 29.20 42.74 -4.45
N SER A 31 30.29 42.41 -5.15
CA SER A 31 31.24 43.43 -5.64
C SER A 31 31.81 44.37 -4.56
N GLY A 32 31.83 43.94 -3.29
CA GLY A 32 32.38 44.72 -2.17
C GLY A 32 31.38 45.67 -1.48
N GLU A 33 30.13 45.77 -1.95
CA GLU A 33 29.08 46.57 -1.31
C GLU A 33 28.00 45.67 -0.69
N THR A 34 27.35 46.14 0.37
CA THR A 34 26.22 45.44 1.03
C THR A 34 24.88 45.83 0.41
N TRP A 35 24.73 47.10 0.02
CA TRP A 35 23.53 47.63 -0.62
C TRP A 35 23.89 48.20 -1.98
N HIS A 36 23.09 47.86 -2.97
CA HIS A 36 23.23 48.35 -4.34
C HIS A 36 22.00 49.14 -4.74
N SER A 37 22.19 50.28 -5.40
CA SER A 37 21.05 51.01 -5.96
C SER A 37 20.51 50.27 -7.18
N VAL A 38 19.22 49.93 -7.14
CA VAL A 38 18.50 49.26 -8.22
C VAL A 38 17.34 50.15 -8.61
N LYS A 39 17.58 50.97 -9.63
CA LYS A 39 16.57 51.85 -10.25
C LYS A 39 16.13 51.35 -11.62
N SER A 40 16.85 50.37 -12.19
CA SER A 40 16.54 49.78 -13.49
C SER A 40 16.58 48.26 -13.46
N GLU A 41 15.81 47.66 -14.35
CA GLU A 41 15.75 46.21 -14.58
C GLU A 41 17.12 45.59 -14.89
N SER A 42 17.95 46.30 -15.66
CA SER A 42 19.31 45.88 -16.01
C SER A 42 20.25 45.80 -14.80
N GLN A 43 20.07 46.67 -13.80
CA GLN A 43 20.87 46.64 -12.58
C GLN A 43 20.54 45.42 -11.73
N LEU A 44 19.24 45.05 -11.66
CA LEU A 44 18.80 43.85 -10.95
C LEU A 44 19.34 42.58 -11.62
N GLN A 45 19.22 42.48 -12.95
CA GLN A 45 19.74 41.35 -13.72
C GLN A 45 21.24 41.14 -13.48
N ASN A 46 22.02 42.23 -13.55
CA ASN A 46 23.46 42.17 -13.29
C ASN A 46 23.78 41.73 -11.86
N MET A 47 22.95 42.11 -10.89
CA MET A 47 23.16 41.73 -9.49
C MET A 47 22.87 40.24 -9.25
N VAL A 48 21.74 39.73 -9.78
CA VAL A 48 21.41 38.29 -9.71
C VAL A 48 22.46 37.46 -10.46
N LYS A 49 22.93 37.94 -11.61
CA LYS A 49 24.01 37.30 -12.36
C LYS A 49 25.29 37.20 -11.54
N LYS A 50 25.72 38.30 -10.91
CA LYS A 50 26.90 38.32 -10.01
C LYS A 50 26.73 37.41 -8.80
N LEU A 51 25.52 37.29 -8.26
CA LEU A 51 25.20 36.34 -7.21
C LEU A 51 25.36 34.90 -7.73
N SER A 52 24.80 34.58 -8.90
CA SER A 52 24.94 33.26 -9.54
C SER A 52 26.40 32.90 -9.80
N GLU A 53 27.17 33.82 -10.39
CA GLU A 53 28.61 33.66 -10.67
C GLU A 53 29.43 33.40 -9.39
N ARG A 54 29.06 34.03 -8.28
CA ARG A 54 29.70 33.86 -6.98
C ARG A 54 29.30 32.55 -6.29
N LEU A 55 28.03 32.16 -6.40
CA LEU A 55 27.49 31.06 -5.62
C LEU A 55 27.79 29.69 -6.18
N ASN A 56 27.99 29.53 -7.50
CA ASN A 56 28.45 28.26 -8.07
C ASN A 56 28.77 28.34 -9.57
N SER A 57 29.98 27.93 -9.94
CA SER A 57 30.42 27.79 -11.34
C SER A 57 29.94 26.49 -12.01
N GLU A 58 29.38 25.52 -11.26
CA GLU A 58 28.98 24.20 -11.78
C GLU A 58 27.46 23.89 -11.70
N ASN A 59 26.68 24.58 -10.85
CA ASN A 59 25.27 24.24 -10.57
C ASN A 59 24.27 25.41 -10.60
N ASP A 60 24.69 26.61 -11.04
CA ASP A 60 23.88 27.85 -11.03
C ASP A 60 23.16 28.05 -9.68
N LEU A 61 21.87 28.46 -9.69
CA LEU A 61 21.05 28.66 -8.50
C LEU A 61 20.14 27.46 -8.17
N LYS A 62 20.40 26.26 -8.74
CA LYS A 62 19.55 25.07 -8.55
C LYS A 62 19.39 24.60 -7.11
N GLN A 63 20.40 24.86 -6.28
CA GLN A 63 20.44 24.46 -4.88
C GLN A 63 20.23 25.64 -3.91
N VAL A 64 19.69 26.74 -4.41
CA VAL A 64 19.41 27.95 -3.64
C VAL A 64 17.92 28.09 -3.40
N SER A 65 17.54 28.30 -2.14
CA SER A 65 16.20 28.75 -1.76
C SER A 65 16.24 30.25 -1.54
N LEU A 66 15.49 31.03 -2.33
CA LEU A 66 15.57 32.49 -2.33
C LEU A 66 14.30 33.14 -1.77
N GLN A 67 14.46 33.93 -0.71
CA GLN A 67 13.43 34.84 -0.21
C GLN A 67 13.56 36.18 -0.89
N VAL A 68 12.47 36.73 -1.40
CA VAL A 68 12.48 38.07 -2.00
C VAL A 68 11.55 38.95 -1.19
N THR A 69 12.11 39.87 -0.41
CA THR A 69 11.35 40.91 0.29
C THR A 69 11.36 42.18 -0.56
N TYR A 70 10.20 42.72 -0.90
CA TYR A 70 10.09 43.91 -1.75
C TYR A 70 9.14 44.95 -1.18
N ASP A 71 9.42 46.22 -1.44
CA ASP A 71 8.54 47.35 -1.15
C ASP A 71 7.74 47.79 -2.40
N GLU A 72 6.83 48.75 -2.23
CA GLU A 72 6.02 49.28 -3.34
C GLU A 72 6.89 49.91 -4.45
N SER A 73 8.02 50.52 -4.09
CA SER A 73 8.93 51.13 -5.05
C SER A 73 9.57 50.09 -5.97
N SER A 74 9.84 48.89 -5.48
CA SER A 74 10.48 47.80 -6.21
C SER A 74 9.50 46.86 -6.95
N ASN A 75 8.19 47.09 -6.85
CA ASN A 75 7.17 46.20 -7.43
C ASN A 75 7.30 46.02 -8.95
N HIS A 76 7.68 47.09 -9.66
CA HIS A 76 7.89 47.06 -11.11
C HIS A 76 9.03 46.13 -11.55
N LEU A 77 9.96 45.80 -10.65
CA LEU A 77 11.13 44.97 -10.94
C LEU A 77 10.85 43.46 -10.80
N LEU A 78 9.70 43.07 -10.25
CA LEU A 78 9.39 41.67 -9.95
C LEU A 78 9.26 40.78 -11.19
N ALA A 79 8.68 41.30 -12.27
CA ALA A 79 8.54 40.55 -13.52
C ALA A 79 9.92 40.20 -14.10
N THR A 80 10.83 41.18 -14.10
CA THR A 80 12.22 41.00 -14.53
C THR A 80 12.97 40.06 -13.60
N LEU A 81 12.76 40.16 -12.29
CA LEU A 81 13.35 39.25 -11.30
C LEU A 81 12.94 37.80 -11.57
N ALA A 82 11.65 37.54 -11.75
CA ALA A 82 11.13 36.20 -12.00
C ALA A 82 11.72 35.60 -13.28
N ASN A 83 11.81 36.39 -14.36
CA ASN A 83 12.45 35.96 -15.61
C ASN A 83 13.94 35.65 -15.41
N THR A 84 14.64 36.45 -14.63
CA THR A 84 16.07 36.27 -14.35
C THR A 84 16.31 35.01 -13.50
N LEU A 85 15.50 34.80 -12.46
CA LEU A 85 15.58 33.59 -11.61
C LEU A 85 15.29 32.32 -12.40
N TYR A 86 14.32 32.36 -13.31
CA TYR A 86 14.03 31.26 -14.22
C TYR A 86 15.21 30.94 -15.15
N GLN A 87 15.85 31.96 -15.73
CA GLN A 87 17.06 31.79 -16.55
C GLN A 87 18.22 31.13 -15.78
N HIS A 88 18.36 31.43 -14.49
CA HIS A 88 19.35 30.84 -13.60
C HIS A 88 18.90 29.55 -12.88
N GLN A 89 17.75 28.98 -13.29
CA GLN A 89 17.22 27.71 -12.78
C GLN A 89 16.93 27.70 -11.27
N CYS A 90 16.61 28.87 -10.70
CA CYS A 90 16.18 29.03 -9.32
C CYS A 90 14.67 28.74 -9.20
N ASN A 91 14.31 27.50 -8.92
CA ASN A 91 12.90 27.07 -8.83
C ASN A 91 12.28 27.25 -7.44
N ASP A 92 13.10 27.48 -6.42
CA ASP A 92 12.69 27.54 -5.03
C ASP A 92 12.82 28.98 -4.52
N TRP A 93 11.78 29.77 -4.74
CA TRP A 93 11.76 31.17 -4.30
C TRP A 93 10.39 31.59 -3.80
N GLN A 94 10.37 32.54 -2.87
CA GLN A 94 9.16 33.06 -2.25
C GLN A 94 9.18 34.59 -2.24
N LEU A 95 8.00 35.19 -2.38
CA LEU A 95 7.83 36.63 -2.44
C LEU A 95 7.14 37.15 -1.19
N PHE A 96 7.70 38.20 -0.59
CA PHE A 96 7.18 38.82 0.62
C PHE A 96 7.09 40.35 0.47
N CYS A 97 5.91 40.89 0.78
CA CYS A 97 5.72 42.34 0.84
C CYS A 97 6.34 42.90 2.13
N TYR A 98 7.19 43.92 2.01
CA TYR A 98 7.87 44.54 3.14
C TYR A 98 6.90 45.24 4.10
N GLN A 99 5.90 45.97 3.61
CA GLN A 99 5.01 46.78 4.45
C GLN A 99 4.21 45.95 5.48
N PRO A 100 3.52 44.85 5.10
CA PRO A 100 2.81 44.02 6.08
C PRO A 100 3.76 43.32 7.06
N LEU A 101 4.93 42.89 6.59
CA LEU A 101 5.95 42.29 7.45
C LEU A 101 6.45 43.30 8.48
N LEU A 102 6.83 44.50 8.04
CA LEU A 102 7.27 45.57 8.91
C LEU A 102 6.22 45.88 9.98
N PHE A 103 4.95 45.96 9.61
CA PHE A 103 3.85 46.15 10.57
C PHE A 103 3.86 45.05 11.64
N ARG A 104 3.88 43.78 11.22
CA ARG A 104 3.90 42.62 12.13
C ARG A 104 5.12 42.62 13.06
N VAL A 105 6.32 42.81 12.52
CA VAL A 105 7.56 42.83 13.32
C VAL A 105 7.58 44.03 14.26
N SER A 106 7.05 45.18 13.82
CA SER A 106 7.04 46.40 14.64
C SER A 106 6.12 46.33 15.86
N VAL A 107 5.09 45.49 15.84
CA VAL A 107 4.26 45.21 17.02
C VAL A 107 5.06 44.50 18.10
N ALA A 108 5.97 43.59 17.72
CA ALA A 108 6.76 42.81 18.65
C ALA A 108 8.06 43.50 19.09
N TYR A 109 8.70 44.26 18.20
CA TYR A 109 10.06 44.77 18.39
C TYR A 109 10.22 46.29 18.19
N GLY A 110 9.13 47.02 17.89
CA GLY A 110 9.17 48.43 17.56
C GLY A 110 9.61 48.71 16.12
N LYS A 111 9.53 49.97 15.67
CA LYS A 111 9.93 50.37 14.32
C LYS A 111 11.45 50.49 14.19
N PRO A 112 12.04 50.15 13.03
CA PRO A 112 13.46 50.37 12.79
C PRO A 112 13.81 51.86 12.87
N GLY A 113 14.90 52.18 13.57
CA GLY A 113 15.52 53.51 13.49
C GLY A 113 16.28 53.68 12.17
N ALA A 114 16.38 54.92 11.68
CA ALA A 114 16.96 55.24 10.36
C ALA A 114 18.42 54.78 10.16
N THR A 115 19.18 54.60 11.25
CA THR A 115 20.61 54.24 11.23
C THR A 115 20.88 52.74 11.43
N SER A 116 19.85 51.90 11.59
CA SER A 116 20.04 50.50 12.02
C SER A 116 19.19 49.50 11.24
N LEU A 117 18.83 49.82 9.99
CA LEU A 117 18.00 48.94 9.13
C LEU A 117 18.61 47.54 9.01
N ASP A 118 19.92 47.44 8.79
CA ASP A 118 20.61 46.16 8.57
C ASP A 118 20.55 45.27 9.81
N ASP A 119 20.87 45.81 10.98
CA ASP A 119 20.78 45.09 12.26
C ASP A 119 19.34 44.65 12.56
N TYR A 120 18.36 45.51 12.23
CA TYR A 120 16.95 45.18 12.39
C TYR A 120 16.50 44.06 11.43
N LEU A 121 16.97 44.07 10.18
CA LEU A 121 16.69 43.00 9.23
C LEU A 121 17.30 41.67 9.68
N LEU A 122 18.57 41.68 10.07
CA LEU A 122 19.33 40.50 10.48
C LEU A 122 18.82 39.88 11.78
N THR A 123 18.47 40.71 12.78
CA THR A 123 18.13 40.22 14.12
C THR A 123 16.63 40.03 14.35
N LYS A 124 15.78 40.77 13.63
CA LYS A 124 14.32 40.77 13.87
C LYS A 124 13.51 40.25 12.69
N LEU A 125 13.74 40.75 11.47
CA LEU A 125 12.86 40.45 10.33
C LEU A 125 13.16 39.10 9.68
N LEU A 126 14.41 38.86 9.26
CA LEU A 126 14.80 37.65 8.53
C LEU A 126 14.68 36.35 9.36
N PRO A 127 14.97 36.34 10.68
CA PRO A 127 14.72 35.16 11.50
C PRO A 127 13.25 34.74 11.50
N LEU A 128 12.29 35.69 11.49
CA LEU A 128 10.87 35.38 11.44
C LEU A 128 10.41 34.78 10.11
N LEU A 129 11.15 35.04 9.02
CA LEU A 129 10.89 34.45 7.71
C LEU A 129 11.55 33.08 7.53
N SER A 130 12.51 32.73 8.38
CA SER A 130 13.22 31.45 8.32
C SER A 130 12.27 30.29 8.62
N ASP A 131 11.35 30.49 9.55
CA ASP A 131 10.33 29.50 9.92
C ASP A 131 9.27 29.28 8.82
N CYS A 132 9.13 30.22 7.87
CA CYS A 132 8.17 30.09 6.77
C CYS A 132 8.58 29.04 5.72
N PHE A 133 9.87 28.70 5.61
CA PHE A 133 10.33 27.64 4.70
C PHE A 133 10.05 26.25 5.28
N ASN A 134 10.19 26.09 6.60
CA ASN A 134 10.09 24.79 7.24
C ASN A 134 8.64 24.29 7.36
N TYR A 135 7.65 25.20 7.37
CA TYR A 135 6.26 24.82 7.63
C TYR A 135 5.65 23.92 6.55
N GLN A 136 6.10 24.02 5.30
CA GLN A 136 5.63 23.13 4.22
C GLN A 136 6.28 21.75 4.30
N ASP A 137 7.59 21.69 4.51
CA ASP A 137 8.32 20.43 4.58
C ASP A 137 7.98 19.63 5.85
N ASP A 138 7.87 20.27 7.01
CA ASP A 138 7.58 19.58 8.27
C ASP A 138 6.17 18.97 8.28
N ASN A 139 5.16 19.67 7.76
CA ASN A 139 3.81 19.11 7.68
C ASN A 139 3.75 17.93 6.70
N LEU A 140 4.42 18.02 5.55
CA LEU A 140 4.50 16.92 4.59
C LEU A 140 5.21 15.69 5.17
N ILE A 141 6.27 15.89 5.95
CA ILE A 141 6.99 14.80 6.63
C ILE A 141 6.10 14.13 7.68
N VAL A 142 5.42 14.93 8.51
CA VAL A 142 4.52 14.42 9.56
C VAL A 142 3.34 13.65 8.98
N GLU A 143 2.74 14.16 7.90
CA GLU A 143 1.61 13.50 7.24
C GLU A 143 2.03 12.19 6.56
N LYS A 144 3.22 12.17 5.93
CA LYS A 144 3.80 10.96 5.36
C LYS A 144 4.10 9.91 6.42
N GLN A 145 4.69 10.29 7.55
CA GLN A 145 4.94 9.37 8.66
C GLN A 145 3.65 8.79 9.23
N ARG A 146 2.59 9.61 9.34
CA ARG A 146 1.27 9.13 9.79
C ARG A 146 0.68 8.11 8.81
N ALA A 147 0.79 8.37 7.50
CA ALA A 147 0.33 7.44 6.48
C ALA A 147 1.12 6.12 6.49
N GLU A 148 2.44 6.17 6.69
CA GLU A 148 3.30 4.99 6.79
C GLU A 148 2.97 4.13 8.02
N LEU A 149 2.75 4.76 9.18
CA LEU A 149 2.33 4.05 10.40
C LEU A 149 0.96 3.38 10.22
N SER A 150 -0.01 4.10 9.66
CA SER A 150 -1.34 3.52 9.37
C SER A 150 -1.24 2.34 8.40
N HIS A 151 -0.41 2.47 7.36
CA HIS A 151 -0.22 1.39 6.40
C HIS A 151 0.44 0.16 7.04
N GLN A 152 1.36 0.37 7.98
CA GLN A 152 2.02 -0.72 8.71
C GLN A 152 1.04 -1.47 9.61
N ASP A 153 0.17 -0.76 10.34
CA ASP A 153 -0.89 -1.37 11.15
C ASP A 153 -1.88 -2.15 10.28
N ASP A 154 -2.31 -1.60 9.14
CA ASP A 154 -3.19 -2.28 8.18
C ASP A 154 -2.53 -3.54 7.60
N MET A 155 -1.23 -3.50 7.31
CA MET A 155 -0.50 -4.68 6.83
C MET A 155 -0.43 -5.80 7.88
N VAL A 156 -0.21 -5.46 9.15
CA VAL A 156 -0.18 -6.44 10.24
C VAL A 156 -1.56 -7.07 10.43
N THR A 157 -2.64 -6.28 10.42
CA THR A 157 -4.01 -6.81 10.55
C THR A 157 -4.38 -7.73 9.39
N LEU A 158 -4.06 -7.34 8.15
CA LEU A 158 -4.30 -8.16 6.96
C LEU A 158 -3.49 -9.47 6.97
N GLN A 159 -2.24 -9.44 7.43
CA GLN A 159 -1.44 -10.66 7.60
C GLN A 159 -2.05 -11.60 8.64
N HIS A 160 -2.53 -11.05 9.76
CA HIS A 160 -3.22 -11.84 10.78
C HIS A 160 -4.49 -12.49 10.23
N ILE A 161 -5.33 -11.73 9.52
CA ILE A 161 -6.56 -12.23 8.89
C ILE A 161 -6.24 -13.32 7.85
N LYS A 162 -5.23 -13.08 7.00
CA LYS A 162 -4.80 -14.08 6.01
C LYS A 162 -4.40 -15.39 6.70
N SER A 163 -3.60 -15.31 7.77
CA SER A 163 -3.16 -16.49 8.52
C SER A 163 -4.30 -17.25 9.19
N SER A 164 -5.37 -16.58 9.62
CA SER A 164 -6.53 -17.24 10.20
C SER A 164 -7.39 -17.90 9.13
N MET A 165 -7.59 -17.22 7.99
CA MET A 165 -8.34 -17.78 6.86
C MET A 165 -7.63 -19.01 6.25
N GLU A 166 -6.30 -18.97 6.13
CA GLU A 166 -5.53 -20.12 5.66
C GLU A 166 -5.67 -21.33 6.58
N ARG A 167 -5.68 -21.11 7.90
CA ARG A 167 -5.95 -22.17 8.89
C ARG A 167 -7.36 -22.74 8.76
N GLU A 168 -8.35 -21.89 8.56
CA GLU A 168 -9.74 -22.32 8.36
C GLU A 168 -9.91 -23.14 7.07
N ILE A 169 -9.32 -22.69 5.95
CA ILE A 169 -9.27 -23.45 4.70
C ILE A 169 -8.62 -24.81 4.92
N GLN A 170 -7.52 -24.88 5.65
CA GLN A 170 -6.84 -26.14 5.92
C GLN A 170 -7.70 -27.07 6.79
N ALA A 171 -8.37 -26.56 7.81
CA ALA A 171 -9.27 -27.33 8.67
C ALA A 171 -10.48 -27.86 7.89
N LEU A 172 -11.13 -27.01 7.06
CA LEU A 172 -12.25 -27.40 6.21
C LEU A 172 -11.83 -28.44 5.17
N LYS A 173 -10.65 -28.28 4.53
CA LYS A 173 -10.11 -29.30 3.62
C LYS A 173 -9.88 -30.62 4.31
N GLN A 174 -9.40 -30.62 5.55
CA GLN A 174 -9.24 -31.84 6.34
C GLN A 174 -10.58 -32.49 6.68
N GLN A 175 -11.59 -31.70 7.08
CA GLN A 175 -12.94 -32.21 7.34
C GLN A 175 -13.57 -32.83 6.08
N VAL A 176 -13.48 -32.13 4.94
CA VAL A 176 -13.97 -32.63 3.65
C VAL A 176 -13.24 -33.91 3.24
N ASN A 177 -11.91 -33.98 3.41
CA ASN A 177 -11.12 -35.16 3.09
C ASN A 177 -11.42 -36.37 4.01
N ILE A 178 -11.78 -36.12 5.27
CA ILE A 178 -12.26 -37.17 6.19
C ILE A 178 -13.66 -37.64 5.76
N GLN A 179 -14.53 -36.73 5.28
CA GLN A 179 -15.88 -37.06 4.85
C GLN A 179 -15.96 -37.70 3.44
N HIS A 180 -15.03 -37.40 2.52
CA HIS A 180 -15.07 -37.86 1.12
C HIS A 180 -14.18 -39.09 0.85
N LYS A 181 -13.87 -39.88 1.88
CA LYS A 181 -13.09 -41.12 1.73
C LYS A 181 -13.96 -42.36 1.45
N LEU A 182 -14.99 -42.21 0.63
CA LEU A 182 -15.62 -43.33 -0.05
C LEU A 182 -15.26 -43.21 -1.53
N ASP A 183 -14.24 -43.95 -1.91
CA ASP A 183 -13.83 -44.10 -3.30
C ASP A 183 -15.01 -44.74 -4.05
N LEU A 184 -15.59 -44.00 -5.00
CA LEU A 184 -16.76 -44.44 -5.77
C LEU A 184 -16.53 -45.84 -6.36
N GLU A 185 -15.30 -46.13 -6.81
CA GLU A 185 -14.91 -47.43 -7.34
C GLU A 185 -15.02 -48.57 -6.31
N GLN A 186 -14.74 -48.28 -5.04
CA GLN A 186 -14.88 -49.26 -3.96
C GLN A 186 -16.36 -49.51 -3.63
N LEU A 187 -17.18 -48.45 -3.60
CA LEU A 187 -18.63 -48.57 -3.46
C LEU A 187 -19.22 -49.40 -4.61
N LEU A 188 -18.86 -49.09 -5.86
CA LEU A 188 -19.28 -49.84 -7.04
C LEU A 188 -18.80 -51.30 -6.99
N CYS A 189 -17.66 -51.60 -6.36
CA CYS A 189 -17.18 -52.98 -6.23
C CYS A 189 -17.92 -53.79 -5.16
N PHE A 190 -18.33 -53.16 -4.05
CA PHE A 190 -18.91 -53.86 -2.89
C PHE A 190 -20.43 -53.85 -2.85
N LEU A 191 -21.12 -52.98 -3.59
CA LEU A 191 -22.59 -52.98 -3.64
C LEU A 191 -23.21 -54.34 -4.05
N PRO A 192 -22.69 -55.07 -5.04
CA PRO A 192 -23.20 -56.40 -5.44
C PRO A 192 -22.98 -57.51 -4.40
N LEU A 193 -22.15 -57.26 -3.39
CA LEU A 193 -21.93 -58.17 -2.27
C LEU A 193 -23.14 -58.20 -1.34
N PHE A 194 -23.79 -57.05 -1.12
CA PHE A 194 -24.88 -56.90 -0.17
C PHE A 194 -26.25 -57.15 -0.80
N TYR A 195 -26.44 -56.74 -2.05
CA TYR A 195 -27.73 -56.79 -2.73
C TYR A 195 -27.69 -57.63 -4.01
N LYS A 196 -28.82 -58.24 -4.36
CA LYS A 196 -29.04 -58.89 -5.65
C LYS A 196 -29.50 -57.86 -6.69
N ASP A 197 -29.11 -58.04 -7.95
CA ASP A 197 -29.56 -57.23 -9.10
C ASP A 197 -29.41 -55.70 -8.96
N VAL A 198 -28.36 -55.28 -8.25
CA VAL A 198 -28.12 -53.88 -7.86
C VAL A 198 -28.03 -52.92 -9.04
N TRP A 199 -27.34 -53.33 -10.10
CA TRP A 199 -27.13 -52.50 -11.30
C TRP A 199 -28.32 -52.50 -12.26
N ASN A 200 -29.29 -53.39 -12.05
CA ASN A 200 -30.55 -53.38 -12.79
C ASN A 200 -31.61 -52.50 -12.12
N THR A 201 -31.39 -52.11 -10.87
CA THR A 201 -32.35 -51.42 -10.01
C THR A 201 -31.90 -50.01 -9.60
N LEU A 202 -30.61 -49.76 -9.41
CA LEU A 202 -30.08 -48.43 -9.14
C LEU A 202 -29.75 -47.67 -10.42
N THR A 203 -30.24 -46.42 -10.54
CA THR A 203 -29.87 -45.57 -11.67
C THR A 203 -28.49 -44.92 -11.44
N PRO A 204 -27.72 -44.64 -12.52
CA PRO A 204 -26.45 -43.93 -12.41
C PRO A 204 -26.56 -42.54 -11.75
N GLU A 205 -27.74 -41.91 -11.80
CA GLU A 205 -28.01 -40.60 -11.19
C GLU A 205 -28.14 -40.71 -9.67
N ASP A 206 -28.85 -41.72 -9.16
CA ASP A 206 -28.96 -42.00 -7.73
C ASP A 206 -27.57 -42.27 -7.13
N LEU A 207 -26.73 -43.03 -7.83
CA LEU A 207 -25.36 -43.33 -7.42
C LEU A 207 -24.45 -42.09 -7.39
N ALA A 208 -24.66 -41.14 -8.30
CA ALA A 208 -23.89 -39.88 -8.36
C ALA A 208 -24.29 -38.92 -7.22
N VAL A 209 -25.58 -38.86 -6.90
CA VAL A 209 -26.10 -38.07 -5.77
C VAL A 209 -25.62 -38.67 -4.44
N LEU A 210 -25.67 -39.99 -4.30
CA LEU A 210 -25.34 -40.68 -3.05
C LEU A 210 -23.83 -40.76 -2.75
N SER A 211 -22.98 -40.70 -3.78
CA SER A 211 -21.52 -40.68 -3.62
C SER A 211 -20.93 -39.27 -3.38
N GLY A 212 -21.77 -38.23 -3.35
CA GLY A 212 -21.33 -36.84 -3.24
C GLY A 212 -20.59 -36.30 -4.47
N ASN A 213 -20.41 -37.12 -5.51
CA ASN A 213 -19.69 -36.80 -6.73
C ASN A 213 -20.68 -36.48 -7.88
N LEU A 214 -21.30 -35.30 -7.80
CA LEU A 214 -22.25 -34.78 -8.81
C LEU A 214 -21.63 -34.48 -10.19
N ILE A 215 -20.32 -34.70 -10.37
CA ILE A 215 -19.56 -34.22 -11.53
C ILE A 215 -19.16 -35.34 -12.51
N GLN A 216 -19.02 -36.60 -12.06
CA GLN A 216 -18.60 -37.69 -12.93
C GLN A 216 -19.80 -38.51 -13.41
N LYS A 217 -20.01 -38.59 -14.74
CA LYS A 217 -20.93 -39.55 -15.35
C LYS A 217 -20.47 -40.97 -15.00
N ILE A 218 -21.23 -41.64 -14.14
CA ILE A 218 -20.99 -43.05 -13.80
C ILE A 218 -21.37 -43.87 -15.03
N ASN A 219 -20.36 -44.30 -15.80
CA ASN A 219 -20.57 -45.08 -17.03
C ASN A 219 -20.60 -46.57 -16.71
N ILE A 220 -21.76 -47.09 -16.32
CA ILE A 220 -21.99 -48.53 -16.17
C ILE A 220 -22.24 -49.09 -17.58
N GLN A 221 -21.27 -49.80 -18.16
CA GLN A 221 -21.44 -50.43 -19.46
C GLN A 221 -22.32 -51.69 -19.33
N SER A 222 -23.45 -51.69 -20.02
CA SER A 222 -24.32 -52.86 -20.19
C SER A 222 -23.66 -53.89 -21.15
N PRO A 223 -23.79 -55.21 -20.92
CA PRO A 223 -24.58 -55.91 -19.91
C PRO A 223 -23.78 -56.30 -18.65
N TYR A 224 -24.39 -56.12 -17.47
CA TYR A 224 -23.78 -56.49 -16.18
C TYR A 224 -24.24 -57.89 -15.74
N HIS A 225 -23.30 -58.80 -15.55
CA HIS A 225 -23.59 -60.14 -15.05
C HIS A 225 -23.50 -60.19 -13.52
N GLU A 226 -24.46 -60.84 -12.87
CA GLU A 226 -24.42 -61.08 -11.43
C GLU A 226 -23.13 -61.85 -11.06
N PRO A 227 -22.39 -61.43 -10.03
CA PRO A 227 -21.17 -62.14 -9.64
C PRO A 227 -21.50 -63.56 -9.18
N ASP A 228 -20.80 -64.56 -9.75
CA ASP A 228 -20.90 -65.96 -9.35
C ASP A 228 -20.53 -66.16 -7.86
N LYS A 229 -21.00 -67.24 -7.23
CA LYS A 229 -20.81 -67.54 -5.80
C LYS A 229 -19.35 -67.47 -5.35
N ASN A 230 -18.41 -67.88 -6.21
CA ASN A 230 -16.97 -67.79 -5.93
C ASN A 230 -16.45 -66.33 -5.90
N THR A 231 -17.02 -65.47 -6.74
CA THR A 231 -16.70 -64.03 -6.80
C THR A 231 -17.26 -63.32 -5.57
N VAL A 232 -18.48 -63.67 -5.14
CA VAL A 232 -19.09 -63.18 -3.89
C VAL A 232 -18.24 -63.53 -2.67
N LEU A 233 -17.74 -64.78 -2.57
CA LEU A 233 -16.84 -65.19 -1.49
C LEU A 233 -15.49 -64.44 -1.52
N THR A 234 -14.98 -64.12 -2.70
CA THR A 234 -13.75 -63.33 -2.85
C THR A 234 -13.97 -61.87 -2.44
N LEU A 235 -15.11 -61.29 -2.79
CA LEU A 235 -15.52 -59.94 -2.38
C LEU A 235 -15.74 -59.88 -0.86
N LYS A 236 -16.37 -60.89 -0.26
CA LYS A 236 -16.51 -61.01 1.20
C LYS A 236 -15.16 -61.02 1.91
N LYS A 237 -14.19 -61.79 1.42
CA LYS A 237 -12.82 -61.80 1.97
C LYS A 237 -12.10 -60.46 1.81
N ARG A 238 -12.36 -59.73 0.72
CA ARG A 238 -11.80 -58.39 0.51
C ARG A 238 -12.44 -57.36 1.44
N PHE A 239 -13.76 -57.42 1.62
CA PHE A 239 -14.48 -56.57 2.56
C PHE A 239 -13.99 -56.75 4.01
N MET A 240 -13.83 -58.00 4.45
CA MET A 240 -13.30 -58.32 5.79
C MET A 240 -11.83 -57.90 6.00
N ARG A 241 -11.09 -57.58 4.94
CA ARG A 241 -9.72 -57.06 5.01
C ARG A 241 -9.63 -55.53 5.04
N LEU A 242 -10.74 -54.83 4.82
CA LEU A 242 -10.80 -53.38 4.98
C LEU A 242 -10.73 -53.00 6.47
N SER A 243 -10.27 -51.78 6.76
CA SER A 243 -10.31 -51.25 8.13
C SER A 243 -11.75 -51.03 8.60
N GLU A 244 -12.01 -51.18 9.89
CA GLU A 244 -13.36 -51.08 10.50
C GLU A 244 -14.11 -49.80 10.11
N ASN A 245 -13.41 -48.65 10.05
CA ASN A 245 -14.01 -47.38 9.59
C ASN A 245 -14.58 -47.47 8.16
N HIS A 246 -13.88 -48.15 7.24
CA HIS A 246 -14.34 -48.30 5.86
C HIS A 246 -15.49 -49.31 5.77
N GLN A 247 -15.47 -50.37 6.58
CA GLN A 247 -16.59 -51.32 6.66
C GLN A 247 -17.86 -50.63 7.17
N GLN A 248 -17.75 -49.83 8.22
CA GLN A 248 -18.86 -49.07 8.80
C GLN A 248 -19.41 -48.03 7.82
N SER A 249 -18.56 -47.32 7.07
CA SER A 249 -19.01 -46.38 6.05
C SER A 249 -19.77 -47.06 4.90
N ILE A 250 -19.35 -48.26 4.47
CA ILE A 250 -20.07 -49.04 3.46
C ILE A 250 -21.42 -49.53 4.00
N ILE A 251 -21.47 -49.99 5.26
CA ILE A 251 -22.72 -50.44 5.91
C ILE A 251 -23.69 -49.26 6.09
N GLN A 252 -23.22 -48.11 6.56
CA GLN A 252 -24.04 -46.89 6.68
C GLN A 252 -24.56 -46.42 5.33
N PHE A 253 -23.76 -46.52 4.26
CA PHE A 253 -24.20 -46.26 2.90
C PHE A 253 -25.35 -47.20 2.50
N CYS A 254 -25.22 -48.49 2.78
CA CYS A 254 -26.28 -49.47 2.53
C CYS A 254 -27.59 -49.15 3.28
N HIS A 255 -27.52 -48.63 4.51
CA HIS A 255 -28.72 -48.18 5.24
C HIS A 255 -29.38 -46.92 4.66
N THR A 256 -28.63 -46.10 3.93
CA THR A 256 -29.15 -44.86 3.32
C THR A 256 -29.90 -45.13 2.01
N LEU A 257 -29.76 -46.34 1.45
CA LEU A 257 -30.50 -46.80 0.27
C LEU A 257 -31.92 -47.24 0.66
N GLU A 258 -32.88 -46.32 0.71
CA GLU A 258 -34.31 -46.59 0.97
C GLU A 258 -35.04 -47.27 -0.22
N HIS A 259 -34.50 -48.36 -0.75
CA HIS A 259 -35.09 -49.09 -1.88
C HIS A 259 -35.27 -50.58 -1.58
N PRO A 260 -36.25 -51.26 -2.22
CA PRO A 260 -36.55 -52.67 -1.96
C PRO A 260 -35.53 -53.58 -2.67
N LEU A 261 -34.25 -53.41 -2.35
CA LEU A 261 -33.19 -54.29 -2.83
C LEU A 261 -33.21 -55.57 -2.02
N SER A 262 -33.19 -56.71 -2.71
CA SER A 262 -33.16 -58.03 -2.05
C SER A 262 -31.77 -58.29 -1.50
N VAL A 263 -31.64 -58.23 -0.17
CA VAL A 263 -30.39 -58.50 0.56
C VAL A 263 -29.99 -59.97 0.37
N ARG A 264 -28.70 -60.21 0.14
CA ARG A 264 -28.13 -61.56 0.12
C ARG A 264 -28.03 -62.13 1.53
N HIS A 265 -28.50 -63.37 1.74
CA HIS A 265 -28.46 -64.03 3.05
C HIS A 265 -27.05 -64.17 3.63
N GLU A 266 -26.00 -64.10 2.80
CA GLU A 266 -24.61 -64.23 3.22
C GLU A 266 -24.09 -62.99 3.97
N MET A 267 -24.81 -61.87 3.86
CA MET A 267 -24.44 -60.56 4.40
C MET A 267 -25.57 -59.91 5.23
N SER A 268 -26.72 -60.60 5.43
CA SER A 268 -27.84 -60.11 6.24
C SER A 268 -27.41 -59.79 7.67
N ASP A 269 -26.60 -60.66 8.28
CA ASP A 269 -26.12 -60.50 9.65
C ASP A 269 -25.30 -59.21 9.86
N TYR A 270 -24.69 -58.66 8.80
CA TYR A 270 -23.88 -57.44 8.87
C TYR A 270 -24.70 -56.16 8.69
N LEU A 271 -25.86 -56.25 8.03
CA LEU A 271 -26.81 -55.15 7.86
C LEU A 271 -27.85 -55.10 9.00
N GLU A 272 -28.06 -56.21 9.71
CA GLU A 272 -29.00 -56.29 10.86
C GLU A 272 -28.33 -56.01 12.22
N SER A 273 -27.00 -55.86 12.29
CA SER A 273 -26.23 -55.75 13.55
C SER A 273 -26.01 -54.32 14.09
N VAL A 274 -26.87 -53.36 13.76
CA VAL A 274 -26.85 -52.00 14.36
C VAL A 274 -28.21 -51.67 14.97
#